data_AF-A0A927HN78-F1
#
_entry.id   AF-A0A927HN78-F1
#
_cell.length_a   1.000
_cell.length_b   1.000
_cell.length_c   1.000
_cell.angle_alpha   90.00
_cell.angle_beta   90.00
_cell.angle_gamma   90.00
#
_symmetry.space_group_name_H-M   'P 1'
#
loop_
_entity.id
_entity.type
_entity.pdbx_description
1 polymer ?
#
loop_
_entity_poly.entity_id
_entity_poly.type
_entity_poly.pdbx_seq_one_letter_code
_entity_poly.pdbx_strand_id
1 'polypeptide(L)'
;MRRKINLPDELPAGESGENLREAFALLLPIRRQRLRRSERQQRQHEQRLAQLQSAQRDAERQLTQRRAAYQTLRDGFDGAHLGRQPLTELQRGLQQEQRAADAMQRQRQTLSDCAAQCDTQSARLAAVRAETQQRQRELEKLEMLMQEMPS
;
A
#
# COMPACT_ATOMS: atom_id res chain seq x y z
N MET A 1 44.54 -27.04 8.02
CA MET A 1 45.63 -26.07 7.75
C MET A 1 45.03 -24.78 7.20
N ARG A 2 45.06 -23.68 7.96
CA ARG A 2 44.60 -22.35 7.51
C ARG A 2 45.73 -21.69 6.71
N ARG A 3 45.52 -21.43 5.42
CA ARG A 3 46.41 -20.58 4.62
C ARG A 3 46.21 -19.13 5.09
N LYS A 4 47.20 -18.58 5.79
CA LYS A 4 47.31 -17.14 6.02
C LYS A 4 47.62 -16.51 4.67
N ILE A 5 46.66 -15.79 4.11
CA ILE A 5 46.91 -14.90 2.98
C ILE A 5 47.66 -13.72 3.59
N ASN A 6 48.97 -13.64 3.33
CA ASN A 6 49.73 -12.43 3.58
C ASN A 6 49.16 -11.36 2.65
N LEU A 7 48.34 -10.48 3.21
CA LEU A 7 47.98 -9.22 2.58
C LEU A 7 49.24 -8.34 2.72
N PRO A 8 49.90 -7.94 1.63
CA PRO A 8 51.05 -7.05 1.75
C PRO A 8 50.58 -5.74 2.38
N ASP A 9 51.25 -5.39 3.48
CA ASP A 9 51.18 -4.10 4.15
C ASP A 9 51.46 -2.97 3.15
N GLU A 10 50.70 -1.89 3.32
CA GLU A 10 50.95 -0.55 2.78
C GLU A 10 50.79 -0.39 1.25
N LEU A 11 49.55 -0.15 0.84
CA LEU A 11 49.29 0.72 -0.32
C LEU A 11 49.80 2.13 0.04
N PRO A 12 50.54 2.82 -0.84
CA PRO A 12 51.01 4.17 -0.57
C PRO A 12 49.81 5.07 -0.27
N ALA A 13 49.88 5.82 0.82
CA ALA A 13 48.77 6.62 1.38
C ALA A 13 48.19 7.64 0.37
N GLY A 14 48.98 8.05 -0.65
CA GLY A 14 48.54 8.91 -1.74
C GLY A 14 47.65 8.21 -2.78
N GLU A 15 48.01 7.01 -3.24
CA GLU A 15 47.23 6.27 -4.24
C GLU A 15 45.92 5.73 -3.65
N SER A 16 45.92 5.38 -2.35
CA SER A 16 44.71 4.91 -1.68
C SER A 16 43.62 5.99 -1.60
N GLY A 17 43.99 7.24 -1.34
CA GLY A 17 43.06 8.36 -1.27
C GLY A 17 42.46 8.74 -2.62
N GLU A 18 43.27 8.75 -3.68
CA GLU A 18 42.80 9.02 -5.05
C GLU A 18 41.89 7.90 -5.57
N ASN A 19 42.27 6.63 -5.37
CA ASN A 19 41.43 5.49 -5.72
C ASN A 19 40.07 5.49 -4.97
N LEU A 20 40.06 5.91 -3.69
CA LEU A 20 38.82 6.08 -2.93
C LEU A 20 37.96 7.22 -3.47
N ARG A 21 38.56 8.36 -3.83
CA ARG A 21 37.85 9.49 -4.44
C ARG A 21 37.20 9.10 -5.77
N GLU A 22 37.92 8.38 -6.63
CA GLU A 22 37.37 7.85 -7.89
C GLU A 22 36.22 6.86 -7.64
N ALA A 23 36.38 5.96 -6.66
CA ALA A 23 35.31 5.05 -6.26
C ALA A 23 34.06 5.80 -5.76
N PHE A 24 34.21 6.88 -4.98
CA PHE A 24 33.09 7.71 -4.55
C PHE A 24 32.45 8.49 -5.71
N ALA A 25 33.25 9.01 -6.65
CA ALA A 25 32.77 9.69 -7.84
C ALA A 25 31.86 8.78 -8.71
N LEU A 26 32.14 7.48 -8.72
CA LEU A 26 31.29 6.47 -9.37
C LEU A 26 30.09 6.07 -8.51
N LEU A 27 30.27 5.87 -7.20
CA LEU A 27 29.22 5.34 -6.31
C LEU A 27 28.12 6.34 -5.97
N LEU A 28 28.46 7.62 -5.76
CA LEU A 28 27.50 8.65 -5.36
C LEU A 28 26.36 8.84 -6.38
N PRO A 29 26.62 9.01 -7.69
CA PRO A 29 25.55 9.09 -8.69
C PRO A 29 24.65 7.86 -8.68
N ILE A 30 25.22 6.65 -8.55
CA ILE A 30 24.46 5.39 -8.52
C ILE A 30 23.55 5.34 -7.28
N ARG A 31 24.06 5.73 -6.11
CA ARG A 31 23.30 5.74 -4.85
C ARG A 31 22.20 6.80 -4.86
N ARG A 32 22.48 8.01 -5.35
CA ARG A 32 21.48 9.07 -5.58
C ARG A 32 20.38 8.60 -6.53
N GLN A 33 20.74 7.93 -7.62
CA GLN A 33 19.77 7.39 -8.56
C GLN A 33 18.90 6.30 -7.91
N ARG A 34 19.49 5.41 -7.11
CA ARG A 34 18.76 4.37 -6.36
C ARG A 34 17.79 4.98 -5.33
N LEU A 35 18.22 6.01 -4.59
CA LEU A 35 17.36 6.73 -3.65
C LEU A 35 16.16 7.35 -4.38
N ARG A 36 16.41 8.10 -5.46
CA ARG A 36 15.33 8.70 -6.28
C ARG A 36 14.35 7.66 -6.82
N ARG A 37 14.83 6.47 -7.20
CA ARG A 37 13.95 5.37 -7.64
C ARG A 37 13.07 4.87 -6.49
N SER A 38 13.65 4.67 -5.31
CA SER A 38 12.93 4.22 -4.12
C SER A 38 11.89 5.26 -3.66
N GLU A 39 12.23 6.56 -3.66
CA GLU A 39 11.28 7.64 -3.36
C GLU A 39 10.11 7.70 -4.35
N ARG A 40 10.39 7.49 -5.65
CA ARG A 40 9.32 7.41 -6.67
C ARG A 40 8.40 6.23 -6.42
N GLN A 41 8.95 5.06 -6.08
CA GLN A 41 8.16 3.89 -5.71
C GLN A 41 7.32 4.17 -4.46
N GLN A 42 7.90 4.77 -3.41
CA GLN A 42 7.17 5.18 -2.22
C GLN A 42 5.97 6.06 -2.59
N ARG A 43 6.17 7.12 -3.37
CA ARG A 43 5.09 8.02 -3.80
C ARG A 43 4.00 7.29 -4.59
N GLN A 44 4.36 6.36 -5.47
CA GLN A 44 3.39 5.54 -6.20
C GLN A 44 2.57 4.66 -5.26
N HIS A 45 3.20 4.04 -4.27
CA HIS A 45 2.51 3.21 -3.27
C HIS A 45 1.59 4.04 -2.38
N GLU A 46 1.98 5.27 -2.01
CA GLU A 46 1.16 6.22 -1.26
C GLU A 46 -0.07 6.67 -2.06
N GLN A 47 0.12 7.03 -3.33
CA GLN A 47 -0.99 7.40 -4.21
C GLN A 47 -1.98 6.24 -4.38
N ARG A 48 -1.48 5.01 -4.56
CA ARG A 48 -2.32 3.82 -4.67
C ARG A 48 -3.09 3.54 -3.38
N LEU A 49 -2.47 3.73 -2.21
CA LEU A 49 -3.16 3.59 -0.93
C LEU A 49 -4.28 4.64 -0.78
N ALA A 50 -4.02 5.90 -1.14
CA ALA A 50 -5.01 6.96 -1.10
C ALA A 50 -6.22 6.67 -2.02
N GLN A 51 -5.97 6.14 -3.22
CA GLN A 51 -7.03 5.73 -4.15
C GLN A 51 -7.89 4.60 -3.56
N LEU A 52 -7.27 3.57 -2.98
CA LEU A 52 -7.99 2.46 -2.34
C LEU A 52 -8.84 2.95 -1.15
N GLN A 53 -8.29 3.84 -0.32
CA GLN A 53 -9.03 4.44 0.79
C GLN A 53 -10.22 5.28 0.32
N SER A 54 -10.08 6.01 -0.79
CA SER A 54 -11.21 6.73 -1.40
C SER A 54 -12.29 5.75 -1.86
N ALA A 55 -11.90 4.70 -2.59
CA ALA A 55 -12.83 3.67 -3.05
C ALA A 55 -13.55 2.96 -1.90
N GLN A 56 -12.85 2.68 -0.80
CA GLN A 56 -13.45 2.11 0.41
C GLN A 56 -14.52 3.05 0.99
N ARG A 57 -14.23 4.34 1.13
CA ARG A 57 -15.19 5.34 1.64
C ARG A 57 -16.43 5.44 0.76
N ASP A 58 -16.27 5.39 -0.55
CA ASP A 58 -17.39 5.43 -1.48
C ASP A 58 -18.24 4.14 -1.40
N ALA A 59 -17.60 2.99 -1.25
CA ALA A 59 -18.29 1.72 -1.01
C ALA A 59 -19.05 1.72 0.33
N GLU A 60 -18.53 2.36 1.38
CA GLU A 60 -19.17 2.50 2.70
C GLU A 60 -20.43 3.38 2.60
N ARG A 61 -20.34 4.48 1.86
CA ARG A 61 -21.50 5.34 1.55
C ARG A 61 -22.57 4.56 0.80
N GLN A 62 -22.19 3.80 -0.22
CA GLN A 62 -23.13 2.96 -0.99
C GLN A 62 -23.80 1.90 -0.12
N LEU A 63 -23.06 1.25 0.79
CA LEU A 63 -23.66 0.31 1.74
C LEU A 63 -24.67 0.99 2.64
N THR A 64 -24.35 2.19 3.14
CA THR A 64 -25.25 2.97 4.00
C THR A 64 -26.55 3.31 3.28
N GLN A 65 -26.47 3.78 2.02
CA GLN A 65 -27.64 4.06 1.18
C GLN A 65 -28.46 2.79 0.91
N ARG A 66 -27.82 1.67 0.57
CA ARG A 66 -28.50 0.39 0.35
C ARG A 66 -29.18 -0.13 1.60
N ARG A 67 -28.56 0.04 2.78
CA ARG A 67 -29.14 -0.36 4.06
C ARG A 67 -30.40 0.45 4.35
N ALA A 68 -30.39 1.76 4.13
CA ALA A 68 -31.56 2.60 4.26
C ALA A 68 -32.68 2.18 3.29
N ALA A 69 -32.34 1.95 2.01
CA ALA A 69 -33.31 1.49 1.01
C ALA A 69 -33.92 0.12 1.37
N TYR A 70 -33.11 -0.82 1.86
CA TYR A 70 -33.58 -2.12 2.33
C TYR A 70 -34.50 -1.98 3.54
N GLN A 71 -34.19 -1.09 4.49
CA GLN A 71 -35.05 -0.82 5.65
C GLN A 71 -36.40 -0.27 5.21
N THR A 72 -36.44 0.73 4.32
CA THR A 72 -37.71 1.24 3.78
C THR A 72 -38.53 0.17 3.06
N LEU A 73 -37.87 -0.71 2.27
CA LEU A 73 -38.54 -1.82 1.60
C LEU A 73 -39.13 -2.81 2.62
N ARG A 74 -38.38 -3.11 3.69
CA ARG A 74 -38.81 -4.02 4.74
C ARG A 74 -39.98 -3.45 5.55
N ASP A 75 -39.91 -2.18 5.94
CA ASP A 75 -40.97 -1.51 6.70
C ASP A 75 -42.26 -1.38 5.87
N GLY A 76 -42.13 -1.16 4.56
CA GLY A 76 -43.25 -1.11 3.62
C GLY A 76 -43.84 -2.48 3.27
N PHE A 77 -43.10 -3.57 3.49
CA PHE A 77 -43.51 -4.92 3.16
C PHE A 77 -44.74 -5.34 3.98
N ASP A 78 -44.70 -5.12 5.29
CA ASP A 78 -45.81 -5.44 6.19
C ASP A 78 -47.06 -4.63 5.82
N GLY A 79 -46.92 -3.33 5.54
CA GLY A 79 -48.04 -2.48 5.10
C GLY A 79 -48.65 -2.89 3.76
N ALA A 80 -47.86 -3.41 2.82
CA ALA A 80 -48.32 -3.82 1.51
C ALA A 80 -48.91 -5.24 1.48
N HIS A 81 -48.43 -6.13 2.38
CA HIS A 81 -48.70 -7.56 2.30
C HIS A 81 -49.42 -8.17 3.51
N LEU A 82 -49.67 -7.41 4.59
CA LEU A 82 -50.56 -7.83 5.67
C LEU A 82 -52.02 -7.83 5.20
N GLY A 83 -52.59 -9.01 4.94
CA GLY A 83 -53.99 -9.18 4.58
C GLY A 83 -54.25 -10.34 3.61
N ARG A 84 -55.47 -10.43 3.07
CA ARG A 84 -55.80 -11.38 1.99
C ARG A 84 -55.30 -10.84 0.65
N GLN A 85 -54.02 -11.04 0.39
CA GLN A 85 -53.37 -10.73 -0.88
C GLN A 85 -53.33 -11.98 -1.77
N PRO A 86 -53.39 -11.83 -3.11
CA PRO A 86 -53.16 -12.94 -4.02
C PRO A 86 -51.72 -13.46 -3.85
N LEU A 87 -51.56 -14.79 -3.87
CA LEU A 87 -50.28 -15.48 -3.65
C LEU A 87 -49.15 -14.95 -4.56
N THR A 88 -49.49 -14.53 -5.77
CA THR A 88 -48.55 -13.98 -6.76
C THR A 88 -47.92 -12.65 -6.33
N GLU A 89 -48.64 -11.78 -5.62
CA GLU A 89 -48.13 -10.51 -5.11
C GLU A 89 -47.20 -10.73 -3.92
N LEU A 90 -47.55 -11.67 -3.04
CA LEU A 90 -46.72 -12.08 -1.91
C LEU A 90 -45.38 -12.68 -2.38
N GLN A 91 -45.42 -13.55 -3.39
CA GLN A 91 -44.22 -14.14 -3.99
C GLN A 91 -43.30 -13.09 -4.62
N ARG A 92 -43.88 -12.09 -5.31
CA ARG A 92 -43.10 -10.99 -5.90
C ARG A 92 -42.42 -10.15 -4.83
N GLY A 93 -43.13 -9.80 -3.76
CA GLY A 93 -42.55 -9.05 -2.64
C GLY A 93 -41.39 -9.80 -1.98
N LEU A 94 -41.58 -11.11 -1.73
CA LEU A 94 -40.56 -11.94 -1.09
C LEU A 94 -39.31 -12.10 -1.98
N GLN A 95 -39.49 -12.22 -3.30
CA GLN A 95 -38.37 -12.21 -4.25
C GLN A 95 -37.62 -10.87 -4.27
N GLN A 96 -38.33 -9.75 -4.17
CA GLN A 96 -37.70 -8.42 -4.11
C GLN A 96 -36.89 -8.25 -2.82
N GLU A 97 -37.41 -8.72 -1.69
CA GLU A 97 -36.69 -8.69 -0.42
C GLU A 97 -35.42 -9.55 -0.47
N GLN A 98 -35.51 -10.79 -0.97
CA GLN A 98 -34.35 -11.68 -1.13
C GLN A 98 -33.27 -11.04 -2.01
N ARG A 99 -33.66 -10.46 -3.15
CA ARG A 99 -32.71 -9.76 -4.03
C ARG A 99 -32.03 -8.58 -3.33
N ALA A 100 -32.78 -7.83 -2.53
CA ALA A 100 -32.24 -6.69 -1.79
C ALA A 100 -31.29 -7.14 -0.65
N ALA A 101 -31.61 -8.24 0.03
CA ALA A 101 -30.74 -8.86 1.03
C ALA A 101 -29.43 -9.38 0.41
N ASP A 102 -29.51 -10.10 -0.71
CA ASP A 102 -28.34 -10.57 -1.46
C ASP A 102 -27.47 -9.40 -1.92
N ALA A 103 -28.09 -8.33 -2.40
CA ALA A 103 -27.42 -7.11 -2.83
C ALA A 103 -26.68 -6.40 -1.68
N MET A 104 -27.24 -6.41 -0.47
CA MET A 104 -26.54 -5.93 0.74
C MET A 104 -25.36 -6.83 1.10
N GLN A 105 -25.54 -8.15 1.05
CA GLN A 105 -24.49 -9.10 1.41
C GLN A 105 -23.29 -9.00 0.46
N ARG A 106 -23.54 -8.88 -0.85
CA ARG A 106 -22.48 -8.64 -1.84
C ARG A 106 -21.72 -7.34 -1.57
N GLN A 107 -22.44 -6.26 -1.25
CA GLN A 107 -21.79 -4.96 -0.94
C GLN A 107 -20.94 -5.04 0.33
N ARG A 108 -21.38 -5.77 1.36
CA ARG A 108 -20.59 -6.03 2.56
C ARG A 108 -19.32 -6.81 2.26
N GLN A 109 -19.41 -7.83 1.40
CA GLN A 109 -18.25 -8.57 0.96
C GLN A 109 -17.26 -7.67 0.23
N THR A 110 -17.73 -6.85 -0.71
CA THR A 110 -16.88 -5.87 -1.42
C THR A 110 -16.15 -4.94 -0.46
N LEU A 111 -16.81 -4.49 0.61
CA LEU A 111 -16.17 -3.66 1.62
C LEU A 111 -15.09 -4.39 2.41
N SER A 112 -15.36 -5.64 2.81
CA SER A 112 -14.36 -6.48 3.46
C SER A 112 -13.14 -6.68 2.57
N ASP A 113 -13.36 -6.93 1.27
CA ASP A 113 -12.27 -7.12 0.30
C ASP A 113 -11.48 -5.83 0.10
N CYS A 114 -12.15 -4.67 0.02
CA CYS A 114 -11.49 -3.36 -0.05
C CYS A 114 -10.65 -3.05 1.20
N ALA A 115 -11.16 -3.36 2.39
CA ALA A 115 -10.42 -3.20 3.64
C ALA A 115 -9.14 -4.07 3.65
N ALA A 116 -9.25 -5.34 3.30
CA ALA A 116 -8.10 -6.24 3.20
C ALA A 116 -7.06 -5.77 2.17
N GLN A 117 -7.50 -5.20 1.05
CA GLN A 117 -6.61 -4.59 0.05
C GLN A 117 -5.89 -3.35 0.60
N CYS A 118 -6.58 -2.50 1.36
CA CYS A 118 -5.98 -1.34 2.03
C CYS A 118 -4.92 -1.78 3.03
N ASP A 119 -5.22 -2.79 3.85
CA ASP A 119 -4.28 -3.32 4.85
C ASP A 119 -3.04 -3.89 4.17
N THR A 120 -3.22 -4.71 3.14
CA THR A 120 -2.10 -5.27 2.35
C THR A 120 -1.25 -4.16 1.73
N GLN A 121 -1.88 -3.13 1.16
CA GLN A 121 -1.17 -2.02 0.53
C GLN A 121 -0.44 -1.14 1.57
N SER A 122 -1.00 -0.97 2.77
CA SER A 122 -0.37 -0.23 3.86
C SER A 122 0.88 -0.95 4.38
N ALA A 123 0.82 -2.28 4.52
CA ALA A 123 1.97 -3.10 4.90
C ALA A 123 3.09 -3.03 3.85
N ARG A 124 2.74 -3.08 2.55
CA ARG A 124 3.69 -2.88 1.45
C ARG A 124 4.33 -1.50 1.49
N LEU A 125 3.53 -0.46 1.75
CA LEU A 125 4.04 0.90 1.87
C LEU A 125 5.03 1.03 3.03
N ALA A 126 4.77 0.38 4.17
CA ALA A 126 5.69 0.37 5.29
C ALA A 126 7.05 -0.26 4.92
N ALA A 127 7.04 -1.38 4.19
CA ALA A 127 8.26 -2.01 3.69
C ALA A 127 9.04 -1.11 2.72
N VAL A 128 8.35 -0.46 1.77
CA VAL A 128 8.98 0.47 0.82
C VAL A 128 9.57 1.68 1.54
N ARG A 129 8.88 2.24 2.53
CA ARG A 129 9.40 3.35 3.36
C ARG A 129 10.66 2.96 4.12
N ALA A 130 10.68 1.76 4.70
CA ALA A 130 11.87 1.24 5.38
C ALA A 130 13.05 1.11 4.41
N GLU A 131 12.82 0.60 3.19
CA GLU A 131 13.85 0.55 2.16
C GLU A 131 14.35 1.94 1.77
N THR A 132 13.45 2.90 1.53
CA THR A 132 13.85 4.29 1.18
C THR A 132 14.71 4.92 2.28
N GLN A 133 14.32 4.75 3.54
CA GLN A 133 15.12 5.22 4.69
C GLN A 133 16.49 4.56 4.76
N GLN A 134 16.58 3.26 4.49
CA GLN A 134 17.87 2.57 4.44
C GLN A 134 18.76 3.14 3.33
N ARG A 135 18.22 3.36 2.13
CA ARG A 135 18.98 3.95 1.01
C ARG A 135 19.43 5.38 1.30
N GLN A 136 18.62 6.15 2.03
CA GLN A 136 18.98 7.49 2.47
C GLN A 136 20.16 7.44 3.45
N ARG A 137 20.10 6.59 4.49
CA ARG A 137 21.19 6.41 5.45
C ARG A 137 22.49 5.94 4.79
N GLU A 138 22.40 5.03 3.82
CA GLU A 138 23.57 4.57 3.05
C GLU A 138 24.23 5.73 2.29
N LEU A 139 23.42 6.64 1.73
CA LEU A 139 23.91 7.81 1.04
C LEU A 139 24.54 8.83 1.99
N GLU A 140 23.86 9.14 3.10
CA GLU A 140 24.39 10.02 4.15
C GLU A 140 25.72 9.52 4.70
N LYS A 141 25.84 8.20 4.95
CA LYS A 141 27.09 7.58 5.39
C LYS A 141 28.22 7.77 4.37
N LEU A 142 27.94 7.62 3.08
CA LEU A 142 28.95 7.83 2.03
C LEU A 142 29.34 9.30 1.91
N GLU A 143 28.38 10.22 2.05
CA GLU A 143 28.65 11.66 2.02
C GLU A 143 29.49 12.10 3.24
N MET A 144 29.23 11.56 4.43
CA MET A 144 30.07 11.79 5.61
C MET A 144 31.49 11.26 5.44
N LEU A 145 31.64 10.01 4.96
CA LEU A 145 32.96 9.42 4.72
C LEU A 145 33.79 10.25 3.73
N MET A 146 33.14 10.85 2.72
CA MET A 146 33.81 11.74 1.77
C MET A 146 34.26 13.06 2.42
N GLN A 147 33.48 13.62 3.36
CA GLN A 147 33.83 14.85 4.09
C GLN A 147 34.98 14.64 5.08
N GLU A 148 35.11 13.44 5.64
CA GLU A 148 36.17 13.08 6.58
C GLU A 148 37.51 12.75 5.89
N MET A 149 37.55 12.61 4.55
CA MET A 149 38.81 12.36 3.84
C MET A 149 39.66 13.63 3.76
N PRO A 150 40.93 13.60 4.21
CA PRO A 150 41.83 14.74 4.08
C PRO A 150 42.08 15.08 2.60
N SER A 151 42.17 16.38 2.32
CA SER A 151 42.43 17.00 1.01
C SER A 151 43.72 16.51 0.36
#